data_AF-A0A497D8X0-F1
#
_entry.id   AF-A0A497D8X0-F1
#
_cell.length_a   1.000
_cell.length_b   1.000
_cell.length_c   1.000
_cell.angle_alpha   90.00
_cell.angle_beta   90.00
_cell.angle_gamma   90.00
#
_symmetry.space_group_name_H-M   'P 1'
#
loop_
_entity.id
_entity.type
_entity.pdbx_description
1 polymer ?
#
loop_
_entity_poly.entity_id
_entity_poly.type
_entity_poly.pdbx_seq_one_letter_code
_entity_poly.pdbx_strand_id
1 'polypeptide(L)'
;MDKEIQQEMVYGIRPVLEAVDAGKEVEKVLIQKGLRSTTFTELMQILKEHSVPYQFVPVEKLNRITRKNHQGIVAYISPVAFYRV
;
A
#
# COMPACT_ATOMS: atom_id res chain seq x y z
N MET A 1 6.63 23.61 -16.19
CA MET A 1 6.78 22.21 -16.62
C MET A 1 6.42 21.37 -15.42
N ASP A 2 5.13 21.08 -15.28
CA ASP A 2 4.61 20.34 -14.14
C ASP A 2 5.15 18.91 -14.20
N LYS A 3 5.99 18.53 -13.23
CA LYS A 3 6.40 17.14 -13.08
C LYS A 3 5.14 16.35 -12.71
N GLU A 4 4.70 15.45 -13.59
CA GLU A 4 3.70 14.44 -13.22
C GLU A 4 4.17 13.72 -11.96
N ILE A 5 3.45 13.93 -10.87
CA ILE A 5 3.64 13.24 -9.61
C ILE A 5 3.16 11.80 -9.85
N GLN A 6 4.06 10.92 -10.28
CA GLN A 6 3.75 9.50 -10.44
C GLN A 6 3.58 8.88 -9.04
N GLN A 7 2.36 8.47 -8.72
CA GLN A 7 2.09 7.70 -7.50
C GLN A 7 2.81 6.35 -7.59
N GLU A 8 3.72 6.10 -6.65
CA GLU A 8 4.43 4.83 -6.56
C GLU A 8 3.48 3.78 -5.99
N MET A 9 3.48 2.57 -6.55
CA MET A 9 2.68 1.47 -6.05
C MET A 9 3.56 0.35 -5.52
N VAL A 10 3.23 -0.13 -4.32
CA VAL A 10 3.87 -1.27 -3.67
C VAL A 10 2.84 -2.38 -3.48
N TYR A 11 3.27 -3.64 -3.62
CA TYR A 11 2.36 -4.79 -3.67
C TYR A 11 2.84 -5.92 -2.78
N GLY A 12 1.89 -6.66 -2.20
CA GLY A 12 2.18 -7.76 -1.27
C GLY A 12 2.31 -7.31 0.19
N ILE A 13 2.19 -8.26 1.12
CA ILE A 13 2.11 -7.93 2.56
C ILE A 13 3.43 -7.35 3.08
N ARG A 14 4.55 -8.05 2.84
CA ARG A 14 5.88 -7.65 3.35
C ARG A 14 6.37 -6.33 2.76
N PRO A 15 6.29 -6.08 1.44
CA PRO A 15 6.73 -4.80 0.89
C PRO A 15 5.92 -3.62 1.43
N VAL A 16 4.63 -3.81 1.70
CA VAL A 16 3.79 -2.77 2.30
C VAL A 16 4.16 -2.53 3.76
N LEU A 17 4.41 -3.60 4.53
CA LEU A 17 4.95 -3.48 5.89
C LEU A 17 6.24 -2.67 5.93
N GLU A 18 7.22 -3.06 5.10
CA GLU A 18 8.51 -2.37 5.00
C GLU A 18 8.36 -0.89 4.60
N ALA A 19 7.42 -0.58 3.70
CA ALA A 19 7.15 0.80 3.30
C ALA A 19 6.58 1.65 4.44
N VAL A 20 5.63 1.10 5.20
CA VAL A 20 5.04 1.80 6.36
C VAL A 20 6.07 1.97 7.47
N ASP A 21 6.83 0.92 7.78
CA ASP A 21 7.89 0.94 8.81
C ASP A 21 9.03 1.90 8.44
N ALA A 22 9.36 2.01 7.14
CA ALA A 22 10.34 2.97 6.64
C ALA A 22 9.84 4.44 6.69
N GLY A 23 8.62 4.68 7.18
CA GLY A 23 8.03 6.01 7.27
C GLY A 23 7.69 6.61 5.91
N LYS A 24 7.52 5.78 4.87
CA LYS A 24 7.02 6.29 3.58
C LYS A 24 5.59 6.77 3.74
N GLU A 25 5.26 7.85 3.06
CA GLU A 25 3.92 8.42 3.09
C GLU A 25 2.96 7.52 2.27
N VAL A 26 2.18 6.70 2.96
CA VAL A 26 1.21 5.79 2.34
C VAL A 26 -0.16 6.48 2.30
N GLU A 27 -0.60 6.83 1.09
CA GLU A 27 -1.88 7.46 0.86
C GLU A 27 -3.05 6.52 1.21
N LYS A 28 -2.93 5.26 0.79
CA LYS A 28 -3.97 4.25 0.97
C LYS A 28 -3.50 2.83 0.66
N VAL A 29 -4.03 1.87 1.41
CA VAL A 29 -3.87 0.42 1.15
C VAL A 29 -5.19 -0.21 0.70
N LEU A 30 -5.16 -0.91 -0.43
CA LEU A 30 -6.24 -1.77 -0.92
C LEU A 30 -5.96 -3.22 -0.54
N ILE A 31 -6.95 -3.86 0.08
CA ILE A 31 -6.82 -5.19 0.66
C ILE A 31 -7.90 -6.10 0.09
N GLN A 32 -7.53 -7.28 -0.38
CA GLN A 32 -8.48 -8.28 -0.85
C GLN A 32 -9.39 -8.74 0.30
N LYS A 33 -10.70 -8.77 0.04
CA LYS A 33 -11.68 -9.32 1.00
C LYS A 33 -11.37 -10.79 1.30
N GLY A 34 -11.45 -11.16 2.58
CA GLY A 34 -11.34 -12.55 3.02
C GLY A 34 -9.91 -13.07 3.25
N LEU A 35 -8.89 -12.20 3.19
CA LEU A 35 -7.53 -12.58 3.59
C LEU A 35 -7.50 -13.02 5.06
N ARG A 36 -6.80 -14.13 5.31
CA ARG A 36 -6.57 -14.70 6.64
C ARG A 36 -5.15 -15.26 6.69
N SER A 37 -4.29 -14.62 7.48
CA SER A 37 -2.96 -15.11 7.81
C SER A 37 -2.42 -14.33 9.01
N THR A 38 -1.39 -14.86 9.68
CA THR A 38 -0.70 -14.15 10.77
C THR A 38 -0.09 -12.84 10.28
N THR A 39 0.59 -12.86 9.13
CA THR A 39 1.20 -11.67 8.52
C THR A 39 0.15 -10.63 8.10
N PHE A 40 -1.05 -11.05 7.71
CA PHE A 40 -2.15 -10.11 7.45
C PHE A 40 -2.59 -9.40 8.74
N THR A 41 -2.66 -10.11 9.87
CA THR A 41 -2.96 -9.50 11.17
C THR A 41 -1.90 -8.48 11.57
N GLU A 42 -0.61 -8.80 11.37
CA GLU A 42 0.51 -7.87 11.60
C GLU A 42 0.38 -6.60 10.75
N LEU A 43 0.09 -6.75 9.45
CA LEU A 43 -0.16 -5.59 8.58
C LEU A 43 -1.32 -4.75 9.08
N MET A 44 -2.44 -5.36 9.45
CA MET A 44 -3.58 -4.61 9.96
C MET A 44 -3.27 -3.86 11.25
N GLN A 45 -2.37 -4.38 12.10
CA GLN A 45 -1.90 -3.68 13.28
C GLN A 45 -1.08 -2.45 12.90
N ILE A 46 -0.06 -2.62 12.05
CA ILE A 46 0.83 -1.52 11.62
C ILE A 46 0.05 -0.42 10.89
N LEU A 47 -0.89 -0.78 10.00
CA LEU A 47 -1.73 0.21 9.33
C LEU A 47 -2.57 1.04 10.30
N LYS A 48 -3.03 0.45 11.41
CA LYS A 48 -3.77 1.17 12.45
C LYS A 48 -2.86 2.04 13.29
N GLU A 49 -1.70 1.51 13.71
CA GLU A 49 -0.71 2.25 14.50
C GLU A 49 -0.23 3.51 13.77
N HIS A 50 0.02 3.40 12.46
CA HIS A 50 0.44 4.51 11.61
C HIS A 50 -0.72 5.33 11.03
N SER A 51 -1.97 5.05 11.44
CA SER A 51 -3.18 5.71 10.94
C SER A 51 -3.30 5.73 9.40
N VAL A 52 -2.79 4.69 8.75
CA VAL A 52 -2.81 4.56 7.29
C VAL A 52 -4.20 4.14 6.82
N PRO A 53 -4.84 4.90 5.90
CA PRO A 53 -6.14 4.54 5.36
C PRO A 53 -6.10 3.20 4.61
N TYR A 54 -7.09 2.35 4.84
CA TYR A 54 -7.22 1.08 4.13
C TYR A 54 -8.65 0.80 3.65
N GLN A 55 -8.78 0.03 2.57
CA GLN A 55 -10.07 -0.38 2.03
C GLN A 55 -10.07 -1.84 1.57
N PHE A 56 -11.08 -2.59 2.00
CA PHE A 56 -11.32 -3.94 1.49
C PHE A 56 -12.01 -3.93 0.13
N VAL A 57 -11.44 -4.64 -0.85
CA VAL A 57 -11.91 -4.70 -2.24
C VAL A 57 -11.97 -6.14 -2.76
N PRO A 58 -12.83 -6.41 -3.76
CA PRO A 58 -12.77 -7.67 -4.51
C PRO A 58 -11.42 -7.84 -5.22
N VAL A 59 -10.98 -9.08 -5.43
CA VAL A 59 -9.66 -9.38 -6.05
C VAL A 59 -9.58 -8.84 -7.49
N GLU A 60 -10.72 -8.81 -8.18
CA GLU A 60 -10.87 -8.28 -9.54
C GLU A 60 -10.48 -6.81 -9.62
N LYS A 61 -10.71 -6.05 -8.54
CA LYS A 61 -10.28 -4.64 -8.48
C LYS A 61 -8.75 -4.53 -8.41
N LEU A 62 -8.08 -5.41 -7.67
CA LEU A 62 -6.62 -5.43 -7.60
C LEU A 62 -5.99 -5.85 -8.94
N ASN A 63 -6.55 -6.90 -9.58
CA ASN A 63 -6.14 -7.38 -10.90
C ASN A 63 -6.26 -6.30 -11.99
N ARG A 64 -7.24 -5.39 -11.87
CA ARG A 64 -7.39 -4.23 -12.77
C ARG A 64 -6.33 -3.15 -12.55
N ILE A 65 -5.83 -3.01 -11.32
CA ILE A 65 -4.82 -2.01 -10.96
C ILE A 65 -3.44 -2.46 -11.43
N THR A 66 -3.10 -3.74 -11.24
CA THR A 66 -1.81 -4.28 -11.63
C THR A 66 -1.92 -5.75 -12.03
N ARG A 67 -1.09 -6.15 -13.01
CA ARG A 67 -0.88 -7.56 -13.37
C ARG A 67 0.26 -8.22 -12.59
N LYS A 68 0.97 -7.45 -11.75
CA LYS A 68 2.03 -7.98 -10.87
C LYS A 68 1.42 -8.82 -9.76
N ASN A 69 2.21 -9.74 -9.19
CA ASN A 69 1.79 -10.55 -8.07
C ASN A 69 1.60 -9.68 -6.81
N HIS A 70 0.36 -9.27 -6.54
CA HIS A 70 0.03 -8.40 -5.42
C HIS A 70 -0.35 -9.16 -4.14
N GLN A 71 -0.51 -10.48 -4.18
CA GLN A 71 -0.88 -11.31 -3.01
C GLN A 71 -2.09 -10.78 -2.22
N GLY A 72 -3.02 -10.14 -2.91
CA GLY A 72 -4.18 -9.51 -2.31
C GLY A 72 -3.97 -8.12 -1.67
N ILE A 73 -2.80 -7.48 -1.80
CA ILE A 73 -2.52 -6.17 -1.18
C ILE A 73 -1.83 -5.22 -2.16
N VAL A 74 -2.31 -3.98 -2.24
CA VAL A 74 -1.74 -2.89 -3.03
C VAL A 74 -1.73 -1.62 -2.20
N ALA A 75 -0.58 -0.97 -2.05
CA ALA A 75 -0.45 0.33 -1.40
C ALA A 75 -0.06 1.41 -2.41
N TYR A 76 -0.67 2.58 -2.28
CA TYR A 76 -0.27 3.80 -2.99
C TYR A 76 0.63 4.62 -2.07
N ILE A 77 1.83 4.92 -2.55
CA ILE A 77 2.82 5.72 -1.85
C ILE A 77 2.88 7.08 -2.53
N SER A 78 2.70 8.12 -1.74
CA SER A 78 2.90 9.49 -2.19
C SER A 78 4.40 9.69 -2.42
N PRO A 79 4.82 10.18 -3.59
CA PRO A 79 6.23 10.45 -3.81
C PRO A 79 6.66 11.57 -2.86
N VAL A 80 7.73 11.32 -2.11
CA VAL A 80 8.31 12.33 -1.24
C VAL A 80 8.80 13.47 -2.13
N ALA A 81 8.15 14.63 -2.03
CA ALA A 81 8.66 15.84 -2.64
C ALA A 81 9.99 16.19 -1.94
N PHE A 82 11.11 15.75 -2.52
CA PHE A 82 12.43 16.19 -2.09
C PHE A 82 12.50 17.71 -2.28
N TYR A 83 12.14 18.47 -1.25
CA TYR A 83 12.51 19.88 -1.16
C TYR A 83 13.96 19.88 -0.69
N ARG A 84 14.91 20.00 -1.64
CA ARG A 84 16.28 20.37 -1.28
C ARG A 84 16.24 21.81 -0.77
N VAL A 85 16.53 21.99 0.51
CA VAL A 85 16.94 23.28 1.07
C VAL A 85 18.40 23.52 0.71
#